data_AF-A0A8S9DYQ8-F1
#
_entry.id   AF-A0A8S9DYQ8-F1
#
_cell.length_a   1.000
_cell.length_b   1.000
_cell.length_c   1.000
_cell.angle_alpha   90.00
_cell.angle_beta   90.00
_cell.angle_gamma   90.00
#
_symmetry.space_group_name_H-M   'P 1'
#
loop_
_entity.id
_entity.type
_entity.pdbx_description
1 polymer ?
#
loop_
_entity_poly.entity_id
_entity_poly.type
_entity_poly.pdbx_seq_one_letter_code
_entity_poly.pdbx_strand_id
1 'polypeptide(L)'
;MLTWVQVWIVLPAPLFPLFLVGCFPTVELAGRVFNGGVIRQWFVNHVALPVLPESAGQALVAWFDHQASFAQEVILHLVISIDLTLLLLPVTYGLGKAIIFISSWASTTDHDLKSTAARH
;
A
#
# COMPACT_ATOMS: atom_id res chain seq x y z
N MET A 1 -7.66 13.79 22.39
CA MET A 1 -6.69 12.68 22.38
C MET A 1 -7.03 11.75 21.23
N LEU A 2 -6.11 11.57 20.27
CA LEU A 2 -6.32 10.62 19.17
C LEU A 2 -6.34 9.18 19.70
N THR A 3 -7.20 8.34 19.13
CA THR A 3 -7.27 6.91 19.45
C THR A 3 -7.22 6.07 18.18
N TRP A 4 -7.05 4.76 18.34
CA TRP A 4 -7.08 3.82 17.21
C TRP A 4 -8.36 3.89 16.39
N VAL A 5 -9.50 4.18 17.01
CA VAL A 5 -10.79 4.34 16.32
C VAL A 5 -10.78 5.51 15.33
N GLN A 6 -9.88 6.49 15.52
CA GLN A 6 -9.75 7.65 14.63
C GLN A 6 -8.62 7.48 13.61
N VAL A 7 -7.61 6.65 13.91
CA VAL A 7 -6.38 6.52 13.10
C VAL A 7 -6.35 5.21 12.31
N TRP A 8 -7.37 4.33 12.43
CA TRP A 8 -7.39 3.01 11.77
C TRP A 8 -7.19 3.07 10.25
N ILE A 9 -7.59 4.16 9.60
CA ILE A 9 -7.43 4.35 8.15
C ILE A 9 -5.96 4.36 7.69
N VAL A 10 -5.02 4.61 8.61
CA VAL A 10 -3.57 4.51 8.36
C VAL A 10 -3.15 3.06 8.07
N LEU A 11 -3.86 2.06 8.61
CA LEU A 11 -3.51 0.65 8.44
C LEU A 11 -3.61 0.19 6.97
N PRO A 12 -4.75 0.37 6.27
CA PRO A 12 -4.86 0.04 4.86
C PRO A 12 -4.32 1.13 3.93
N ALA A 13 -3.84 2.27 4.44
CA ALA A 13 -3.41 3.40 3.62
C ALA A 13 -2.41 3.04 2.49
N PRO A 14 -1.43 2.11 2.68
CA PRO A 14 -0.52 1.72 1.60
C PRO A 14 -1.20 1.07 0.40
N LEU A 15 -2.38 0.46 0.58
CA LEU A 15 -3.10 -0.21 -0.51
C LEU A 15 -3.37 0.75 -1.67
N PHE A 16 -3.75 1.98 -1.35
CA PHE A 16 -4.13 2.97 -2.35
C PHE A 16 -2.98 3.32 -3.31
N PRO A 17 -1.81 3.81 -2.85
CA PRO A 17 -0.70 4.08 -3.75
C PRO A 17 -0.15 2.81 -4.42
N LEU A 18 -0.10 1.66 -3.73
CA LEU A 18 0.36 0.42 -4.33
C LEU A 18 -0.53 -0.04 -5.50
N PHE A 19 -1.84 0.00 -5.30
CA PHE A 19 -2.80 -0.39 -6.33
C PHE A 19 -2.82 0.60 -7.50
N LEU A 20 -2.84 1.90 -7.22
CA LEU A 20 -2.91 2.93 -8.25
C LEU A 20 -1.76 2.86 -9.26
N VAL A 21 -0.56 2.51 -8.81
CA VAL A 21 0.61 2.39 -9.68
C VAL A 21 0.42 1.31 -10.76
N GLY A 22 -0.32 0.23 -10.48
CA GLY A 22 -0.63 -0.80 -11.48
C GLY A 22 -1.91 -0.54 -12.29
N CYS A 23 -2.71 0.47 -11.93
CA CYS A 23 -3.89 0.90 -12.70
C CYS A 23 -3.56 1.80 -13.88
N PHE A 24 -2.30 2.26 -13.99
CA PHE A 24 -1.91 3.11 -15.12
C PHE A 24 -2.17 2.34 -16.43
N PRO A 25 -2.89 2.96 -17.38
CA PRO A 25 -3.15 2.35 -18.67
C PRO A 25 -1.86 2.30 -19.49
N THR A 26 -1.83 1.37 -20.42
CA THR A 26 -0.83 1.32 -21.48
C THR A 26 -1.04 2.52 -22.40
N VAL A 27 -0.14 3.50 -22.37
CA VAL A 27 -0.19 4.68 -23.24
C VAL A 27 0.99 4.68 -24.20
N GLU A 28 0.69 4.65 -25.50
CA GLU A 28 1.69 4.98 -26.52
C GLU A 28 1.82 6.51 -26.60
N LEU A 29 2.99 7.02 -26.16
CA LEU A 29 3.34 8.42 -26.34
C LEU A 29 4.57 8.49 -27.25
N ALA A 30 4.42 9.10 -28.43
CA ALA A 30 5.51 9.30 -29.39
C ALA A 30 6.24 8.01 -29.83
N GLY A 31 5.49 6.92 -30.08
CA GLY A 31 6.05 5.64 -30.52
C GLY A 31 6.81 4.87 -29.43
N ARG A 32 6.81 5.38 -28.19
CA ARG A 32 7.25 4.64 -27.01
C ARG A 32 6.03 4.18 -26.22
N VAL A 33 5.90 2.87 -26.09
CA VAL A 33 4.87 2.27 -25.26
C VAL A 33 5.25 2.48 -23.79
N PHE A 34 4.63 3.46 -23.13
CA PHE A 34 4.68 3.57 -21.67
C PHE A 34 3.66 2.58 -21.11
N ASN A 35 4.14 1.36 -20.88
CA ASN A 35 3.29 0.20 -20.59
C ASN A 35 2.84 0.17 -19.12
N GLY A 36 1.54 0.30 -18.88
CA GLY A 36 0.90 -0.13 -17.62
C GLY A 36 1.08 -1.61 -17.32
N GLY A 37 1.19 -2.43 -18.38
CA GLY A 37 1.50 -3.86 -18.28
C GLY A 37 2.89 -4.15 -17.74
N VAL A 38 3.89 -3.30 -18.02
CA VAL A 38 5.27 -3.49 -17.52
C VAL A 38 5.34 -3.33 -16.01
N ILE A 39 4.55 -2.40 -15.45
CA ILE A 39 4.46 -2.25 -13.99
C ILE A 39 3.87 -3.53 -13.39
N ARG A 40 2.72 -4.00 -13.89
CA ARG A 40 2.08 -5.23 -13.39
C ARG A 40 2.99 -6.45 -13.55
N GLN A 41 3.66 -6.58 -14.70
CA GLN A 41 4.65 -7.64 -14.94
C GLN A 41 5.84 -7.54 -13.98
N TRP A 42 6.30 -6.33 -13.66
CA TRP A 42 7.34 -6.13 -12.66
C TRP A 42 6.90 -6.65 -11.29
N PHE A 43 5.67 -6.36 -10.87
CA PHE A 43 5.11 -6.88 -9.61
C PHE A 43 5.00 -8.40 -9.63
N VAL A 44 4.54 -9.00 -10.73
CA VAL A 44 4.53 -10.47 -10.87
C VAL A 44 5.94 -11.03 -10.68
N ASN A 45 6.93 -10.49 -11.40
CA ASN A 45 8.30 -11.02 -11.40
C ASN A 45 9.04 -10.84 -10.07
N HIS A 46 8.83 -9.72 -9.38
CA HIS A 46 9.60 -9.38 -8.18
C HIS A 46 8.87 -9.62 -6.86
N VAL A 47 7.55 -9.78 -6.91
CA VAL A 47 6.74 -9.94 -5.71
C VAL A 47 6.07 -11.31 -5.69
N ALA A 48 5.34 -11.67 -6.74
CA ALA A 48 4.57 -12.93 -6.75
C ALA A 48 5.44 -14.17 -7.02
N LEU A 49 6.27 -14.15 -8.07
CA LEU A 49 7.07 -15.32 -8.45
C LEU A 49 8.06 -15.80 -7.36
N PRO A 50 8.74 -14.92 -6.61
CA PRO A 50 9.69 -15.37 -5.59
C PRO A 50 9.06 -16.12 -4.42
N VAL A 51 7.75 -15.95 -4.19
CA VAL A 51 7.03 -16.57 -3.07
C VAL A 51 6.15 -17.76 -3.50
N LEU A 52 5.99 -17.98 -4.81
CA LEU A 52 5.19 -19.06 -5.34
C LEU A 52 6.03 -20.34 -5.55
N PRO A 53 5.46 -21.53 -5.36
CA PRO A 53 6.07 -22.77 -5.82
C PRO A 53 6.33 -22.73 -7.32
N GLU A 54 7.41 -23.36 -7.77
CA GLU A 54 7.88 -23.30 -9.17
C GLU A 54 6.79 -23.67 -10.19
N SER A 55 6.01 -24.73 -9.93
CA SER A 55 4.92 -25.15 -10.80
C SER A 55 3.79 -24.11 -10.92
N ALA A 56 3.47 -23.42 -9.83
CA ALA A 56 2.49 -22.34 -9.82
C ALA A 56 3.03 -21.07 -10.49
N GLY A 57 4.32 -20.78 -10.31
CA GLY A 57 5.00 -19.66 -10.97
C GLY A 57 5.02 -19.81 -12.49
N GLN A 58 5.36 -21.00 -13.00
CA GLN A 58 5.33 -21.27 -14.45
C GLN A 58 3.92 -21.15 -15.04
N ALA A 59 2.91 -21.65 -14.33
CA ALA A 59 1.51 -21.52 -14.75
C ALA A 59 1.05 -20.05 -14.76
N LEU A 60 1.47 -19.27 -13.76
CA LEU A 60 1.16 -17.84 -13.68
C LEU A 60 1.78 -17.06 -14.85
N VAL A 61 3.05 -17.31 -15.17
CA VAL A 61 3.74 -16.67 -16.31
C VAL A 61 3.04 -17.03 -17.62
N ALA A 62 2.76 -18.32 -17.85
CA ALA A 62 2.07 -18.77 -19.06
C ALA A 62 0.67 -18.16 -19.22
N TRP A 63 -0.06 -18.01 -18.10
CA TRP A 63 -1.36 -17.34 -18.11
C TRP A 63 -1.23 -15.83 -18.38
N PHE A 64 -0.27 -15.16 -17.74
CA PHE A 64 -0.06 -13.72 -17.85
C PHE A 64 0.35 -13.32 -19.28
N ASP A 65 1.21 -14.10 -19.93
CA ASP A 65 1.73 -13.78 -21.26
C ASP A 65 0.77 -14.13 -22.41
N HIS A 66 -0.12 -15.11 -22.23
CA HIS A 66 -0.91 -15.66 -23.35
C HIS A 66 -2.42 -15.54 -23.21
N GLN A 67 -2.94 -15.39 -21.99
CA GLN A 67 -4.39 -15.51 -21.72
C GLN A 67 -4.96 -14.32 -20.95
N ALA A 68 -4.13 -13.56 -20.24
CA ALA A 68 -4.60 -12.48 -19.40
C ALA A 68 -5.09 -11.28 -20.24
N SER A 69 -6.30 -10.84 -19.92
CA SER A 69 -6.82 -9.55 -20.35
C SER A 69 -6.37 -8.44 -19.39
N PHE A 70 -6.44 -7.18 -19.84
CA PHE A 70 -6.13 -6.02 -19.01
C PHE A 70 -6.85 -6.04 -17.65
N ALA A 71 -8.15 -6.36 -17.63
CA ALA A 71 -8.92 -6.42 -16.40
C ALA A 71 -8.39 -7.50 -15.44
N GLN A 72 -7.99 -8.65 -15.97
CA GLN A 72 -7.42 -9.74 -15.18
C GLN A 72 -6.03 -9.40 -14.63
N GLU A 73 -5.19 -8.72 -15.40
CA GLU A 73 -3.91 -8.22 -14.91
C GLU A 73 -4.10 -7.22 -13.76
N VAL A 74 -5.08 -6.32 -13.88
CA VAL A 74 -5.40 -5.34 -12.82
C VAL A 74 -5.93 -6.03 -11.56
N ILE A 75 -6.75 -7.08 -11.72
CA ILE A 75 -7.22 -7.89 -10.58
C ILE A 75 -6.05 -8.60 -9.91
N LEU A 76 -5.13 -9.20 -10.67
CA LEU A 76 -3.93 -9.81 -10.11
C LEU A 76 -3.08 -8.77 -9.36
N HIS A 77 -2.91 -7.58 -9.94
CA HIS A 77 -2.19 -6.48 -9.29
C HIS A 77 -2.87 -6.03 -7.99
N LEU A 78 -4.20 -6.02 -7.94
CA LEU A 78 -4.95 -5.76 -6.70
C LEU A 78 -4.64 -6.79 -5.62
N VAL A 79 -4.63 -8.07 -5.97
CA VAL A 79 -4.29 -9.16 -5.02
C VAL A 79 -2.87 -8.96 -4.49
N ILE A 80 -1.90 -8.75 -5.36
CA ILE A 80 -0.50 -8.47 -4.97
C ILE A 80 -0.41 -7.22 -4.07
N SER A 81 -1.18 -6.17 -4.39
CA SER A 81 -1.20 -4.93 -3.60
C SER A 81 -1.79 -5.15 -2.20
N ILE A 82 -2.79 -6.02 -2.07
CA ILE A 82 -3.34 -6.42 -0.76
C ILE A 82 -2.29 -7.17 0.05
N ASP A 83 -1.62 -8.16 -0.55
CA ASP A 83 -0.59 -8.94 0.14
C ASP A 83 0.57 -8.08 0.62
N LEU A 84 1.04 -7.15 -0.22
CA LEU A 84 2.05 -6.17 0.17
C LEU A 84 1.56 -5.22 1.27
N THR A 85 0.29 -4.82 1.23
CA THR A 85 -0.31 -4.00 2.31
C THR A 85 -0.32 -4.75 3.63
N LEU A 86 -0.65 -6.04 3.60
CA LEU A 86 -0.60 -6.90 4.78
C LEU A 86 0.83 -7.01 5.33
N LEU A 87 1.83 -7.14 4.45
CA LEU A 87 3.23 -7.16 4.84
C LEU A 87 3.70 -5.82 5.46
N LEU A 88 3.10 -4.70 5.04
CA LEU A 88 3.36 -3.37 5.58
C LEU A 88 2.56 -3.06 6.87
N LEU A 89 1.64 -3.91 7.30
CA LEU A 89 0.84 -3.67 8.53
C LEU A 89 1.67 -3.39 9.78
N PRO A 90 2.77 -4.09 10.08
CA PRO A 90 3.59 -3.78 11.25
C PRO A 90 4.17 -2.36 11.19
N VAL A 91 4.56 -1.91 9.99
CA VAL A 91 5.12 -0.58 9.76
C VAL A 91 4.04 0.48 9.94
N THR A 92 2.87 0.31 9.30
CA THR A 92 1.76 1.28 9.44
C THR A 92 1.19 1.31 10.84
N TYR A 93 1.18 0.17 11.55
CA TYR A 93 0.84 0.10 12.96
C TYR A 93 1.80 0.93 13.81
N GLY A 94 3.11 0.80 13.59
CA GLY A 94 4.14 1.60 14.25
C GLY A 94 3.97 3.11 14.02
N LEU A 95 3.67 3.51 12.78
CA LEU A 95 3.36 4.90 12.43
C LEU A 95 2.09 5.40 13.16
N GLY A 96 1.03 4.59 13.18
CA GLY A 96 -0.20 4.90 13.92
C GLY A 96 0.06 5.10 15.42
N LYS A 97 0.89 4.25 16.04
CA LYS A 97 1.33 4.42 17.42
C LYS A 97 2.08 5.73 17.64
N ALA A 98 3.01 6.08 16.75
CA ALA A 98 3.76 7.32 16.84
C ALA A 98 2.84 8.55 16.77
N ILE A 99 1.87 8.55 15.84
CA ILE A 99 0.88 9.63 15.71
C ILE A 99 0.05 9.80 16.99
N ILE A 100 -0.47 8.70 17.54
CA ILE A 100 -1.24 8.71 18.79
C ILE A 100 -0.39 9.22 19.95
N PHE A 101 0.86 8.77 20.05
CA PHE A 101 1.79 9.19 21.09
C PHE A 101 2.07 10.69 21.03
N ILE A 102 2.40 11.23 19.86
CA ILE A 102 2.65 12.67 19.66
C ILE A 102 1.40 13.49 20.01
N SER A 103 0.21 13.04 19.59
CA SER A 103 -1.04 13.72 19.90
C SER A 103 -1.34 13.73 21.41
N SER A 104 -1.07 12.62 22.10
CA SER A 104 -1.24 12.54 23.55
C SER A 104 -0.29 13.51 24.25
N TRP A 105 0.99 13.51 23.87
CA TRP A 105 2.00 14.39 24.44
C TRP A 105 1.66 15.88 24.24
N ALA A 106 1.23 16.26 23.03
CA ALA A 106 0.81 17.63 22.74
C ALA A 106 -0.41 18.04 23.58
N SER A 107 -1.37 17.14 23.77
CA SER A 107 -2.57 17.37 24.58
C SER A 107 -2.22 17.60 26.06
N THR A 108 -1.33 16.80 26.63
CA THR A 108 -0.88 16.96 28.02
C THR A 108 -0.15 18.28 28.21
N THR A 109 0.76 18.62 27.29
CA THR A 109 1.53 19.87 27.35
C THR A 109 0.62 21.11 27.32
N ASP A 110 -0.41 21.13 26.47
CA ASP A 110 -1.37 22.24 26.41
C ASP A 110 -2.19 22.38 27.70
N HIS A 111 -2.60 21.26 28.31
CA HIS A 111 -3.29 21.27 29.60
C HIS A 111 -2.39 21.80 30.74
N ASP A 112 -1.13 21.38 30.79
CA ASP A 112 -0.18 21.82 31.82
C ASP A 112 0.09 23.32 31.73
N LEU A 113 0.26 23.86 30.52
CA LEU A 113 0.43 25.30 30.28
C LEU A 113 -0.79 26.11 30.73
N LYS A 114 -2.00 25.65 30.39
CA LYS A 114 -3.26 26.33 30.77
C LYS A 114 -3.49 26.29 32.28
N SER A 115 -3.19 25.17 32.94
CA SER A 115 -3.34 25.05 34.39
C SER A 115 -2.35 25.91 35.17
N THR A 116 -1.14 26.10 34.64
CA THR A 116 -0.12 26.98 35.23
C THR A 116 -0.50 28.45 35.06
N ALA A 117 -1.02 28.85 33.90
CA ALA A 117 -1.48 30.21 33.64
C ALA A 117 -2.69 30.61 34.50
N ALA A 118 -3.58 29.67 34.83
CA ALA A 118 -4.75 29.93 35.67
C ALA A 118 -4.44 30.02 37.18
N ARG A 119 -3.22 29.66 37.60
CA ARG A 119 -2.77 29.74 39.01
C ARG A 119 -1.99 31.01 39.33
N HIS A 120 -1.67 31.83 38.32
CA HIS A 120 -1.06 33.14 38.43
C HIS A 120 -2.09 34.24 38.16
#